data_AF-A0A6C0M8W4-F1
#
_entry.id   AF-A0A6C0M8W4-F1
#
_cell.length_a   1.000
_cell.length_b   1.000
_cell.length_c   1.000
_cell.angle_alpha   90.00
_cell.angle_beta   90.00
_cell.angle_gamma   90.00
#
_symmetry.space_group_name_H-M   'P 1'
#
loop_
_entity.id
_entity.type
_entity.pdbx_description
1 polymer ?
#
loop_
_entity_poly.entity_id
_entity_poly.type
_entity_poly.pdbx_seq_one_letter_code
_entity_poly.pdbx_strand_id
1 'polypeptide(L)'
;DFGIYFALLKNFFFFKSFDFGVVFSLIHVLDLFNLNFYVFNFPFSVVDLICFFLFLGAIGKSAQLGLHTWLPDPMEGPTPVSALIHAATMVTAGVFVLIRTSPLMEYSSNVLFLTALIGGLTAFFAGTAGLVQYDIKKVIAYSTCSQLGYMFFACGMSNYSVGLFHLFNHGFFKALLFLGAGPVLHALLDEQD
;
A
#
# COMPACT_ATOMS: atom_id res chain seq x y z
N ASP A 1 -8.45 2.81 6.51
CA ASP A 1 -9.88 3.18 6.28
C ASP A 1 -10.18 4.64 6.60
N PHE A 2 -9.91 5.13 7.82
CA PHE A 2 -10.10 6.55 8.13
C PHE A 2 -9.37 7.51 7.16
N GLY A 3 -8.13 7.19 6.76
CA GLY A 3 -7.41 7.99 5.75
C GLY A 3 -8.17 8.08 4.42
N ILE A 4 -8.65 6.95 3.88
CA ILE A 4 -9.43 6.92 2.64
C ILE A 4 -10.72 7.73 2.78
N TYR A 5 -11.41 7.61 3.93
CA TYR A 5 -12.64 8.37 4.19
C TYR A 5 -12.39 9.88 4.17
N PHE A 6 -11.35 10.37 4.84
CA PHE A 6 -11.01 11.80 4.83
C PHE A 6 -10.55 12.28 3.44
N ALA A 7 -9.84 11.45 2.68
CA ALA A 7 -9.49 11.75 1.30
C ALA A 7 -10.74 11.91 0.42
N LEU A 8 -11.71 10.99 0.54
CA LEU A 8 -12.98 11.05 -0.20
C LEU A 8 -13.81 12.29 0.18
N LEU A 9 -13.91 12.60 1.48
CA LEU A 9 -14.61 13.81 1.92
C LEU A 9 -13.99 15.08 1.35
N LYS A 10 -12.65 15.19 1.38
CA LYS A 10 -11.96 16.36 0.81
C LYS A 10 -12.11 16.42 -0.70
N ASN A 11 -11.96 15.29 -1.40
CA ASN A 11 -12.21 15.23 -2.84
C ASN A 11 -13.61 15.73 -3.18
N PHE A 12 -14.63 15.23 -2.49
CA PHE A 12 -16.00 15.68 -2.73
C PHE A 12 -16.21 17.16 -2.37
N PHE A 13 -15.57 17.65 -1.30
CA PHE A 13 -15.71 19.05 -0.90
C PHE A 13 -15.23 20.01 -1.99
N PHE A 14 -14.07 19.73 -2.61
CA PHE A 14 -13.44 20.59 -3.62
C PHE A 14 -13.91 20.31 -5.05
N PHE A 15 -14.00 19.05 -5.47
CA PHE A 15 -14.35 18.68 -6.84
C PHE A 15 -15.84 18.45 -7.07
N LYS A 16 -16.64 18.30 -5.99
CA LYS A 16 -18.07 17.93 -6.03
C LYS A 16 -18.36 16.64 -6.82
N SER A 17 -17.35 15.79 -7.01
CA SER A 17 -17.43 14.56 -7.79
C SER A 17 -16.50 13.49 -7.21
N PHE A 18 -16.88 12.23 -7.41
CA PHE A 18 -16.02 11.06 -7.16
C PHE A 18 -15.47 10.44 -8.45
N ASP A 19 -15.87 10.96 -9.61
CA ASP A 19 -15.41 10.45 -10.90
C ASP A 19 -13.96 10.90 -11.16
N PHE A 20 -13.08 9.93 -11.43
CA PHE A 20 -11.67 10.17 -11.72
C PHE A 20 -11.49 11.11 -12.90
N GLY A 21 -12.32 11.01 -13.95
CA GLY A 21 -12.22 11.88 -15.12
C GLY A 21 -12.38 13.35 -14.76
N VAL A 22 -13.42 13.66 -13.98
CA VAL A 22 -13.69 15.02 -13.48
C VAL A 22 -12.57 15.49 -12.56
N VAL A 23 -12.20 14.68 -11.58
CA VAL A 23 -11.17 15.04 -10.58
C VAL A 23 -9.82 15.34 -11.25
N PHE A 24 -9.35 14.48 -12.16
CA PHE A 24 -8.05 14.67 -12.83
C PHE A 24 -8.05 15.86 -13.79
N SER A 25 -9.18 16.20 -14.40
CA SER A 25 -9.26 17.39 -15.25
C SER A 25 -9.20 18.70 -14.47
N LEU A 26 -9.77 18.72 -13.24
CA LEU A 26 -9.90 19.92 -12.42
C LEU A 26 -8.72 20.12 -11.46
N ILE A 27 -7.87 19.11 -11.26
CA ILE A 27 -6.81 19.17 -10.25
C ILE A 27 -5.81 20.29 -10.51
N HIS A 28 -5.44 20.50 -11.78
CA HIS A 28 -4.55 21.57 -12.19
C HIS A 28 -5.12 22.93 -11.81
N VAL A 29 -6.44 23.10 -11.87
CA VAL A 29 -7.12 24.34 -11.49
C VAL A 29 -7.00 24.58 -9.99
N LEU A 30 -7.19 23.56 -9.16
CA LEU A 30 -7.03 23.67 -7.71
C LEU A 30 -5.59 23.98 -7.29
N ASP A 31 -4.61 23.37 -7.96
CA ASP A 31 -3.20 23.60 -7.69
C ASP A 31 -2.82 25.05 -8.00
N LEU A 32 -3.28 25.60 -9.15
CA LEU A 32 -3.08 27.00 -9.50
C LEU A 32 -3.65 28.00 -8.48
N PHE A 33 -4.78 27.67 -7.84
CA PHE A 33 -5.38 28.53 -6.83
C PHE A 33 -4.58 28.57 -5.52
N ASN A 34 -3.60 27.69 -5.32
CA ASN A 34 -2.70 27.64 -4.15
C ASN A 34 -3.47 27.79 -2.82
N LEU A 35 -4.60 27.09 -2.70
CA LEU A 35 -5.39 27.10 -1.48
C LEU A 35 -4.60 26.40 -0.38
N ASN A 36 -4.24 27.17 0.65
CA ASN A 36 -3.46 26.69 1.78
C ASN A 36 -4.32 26.62 3.03
N PHE A 37 -4.29 25.47 3.70
CA PHE A 37 -4.77 25.32 5.07
C PHE A 37 -3.63 25.54 6.05
N TYR A 38 -3.85 26.38 7.05
CA TYR A 38 -2.88 26.61 8.11
C TYR A 38 -3.18 25.67 9.28
N VAL A 39 -2.25 24.78 9.59
CA VAL A 39 -2.28 23.93 10.77
C VAL A 39 -1.09 24.31 11.64
N PHE A 40 -1.32 24.76 12.88
CA PHE A 40 -0.27 25.28 13.77
C PHE A 40 0.68 26.29 13.08
N ASN A 41 0.12 27.17 12.26
CA ASN A 41 0.84 28.18 11.47
C ASN A 41 1.71 27.65 10.31
N PHE A 42 1.67 26.34 10.02
CA PHE A 42 2.28 25.78 8.82
C PHE A 42 1.26 25.69 7.68
N PRO A 43 1.57 26.21 6.47
CA PRO A 43 0.70 26.09 5.32
C PRO A 43 0.81 24.69 4.69
N PHE A 44 -0.33 24.05 4.48
CA PHE A 44 -0.47 22.81 3.73
C PHE A 44 -1.39 23.05 2.53
N SER A 45 -0.96 22.65 1.34
CA SER A 45 -1.83 22.73 0.17
C SER A 45 -2.99 21.74 0.31
N VAL A 46 -4.13 22.07 -0.30
CA VAL A 46 -5.29 21.17 -0.32
C VAL A 46 -4.94 19.83 -0.98
N VAL A 47 -4.17 19.87 -2.07
CA VAL A 47 -3.80 18.69 -2.86
C VAL A 47 -2.87 17.78 -2.06
N ASP A 48 -1.88 18.35 -1.35
CA ASP A 48 -1.02 17.59 -0.44
C ASP A 48 -1.82 16.87 0.63
N LEU A 49 -2.84 17.53 1.21
CA LEU A 49 -3.68 16.94 2.23
C LEU A 49 -4.52 15.77 1.69
N ILE A 50 -5.08 15.89 0.48
CA ILE A 50 -5.81 14.80 -0.17
C ILE A 50 -4.87 13.61 -0.41
N CYS A 51 -3.71 13.86 -1.00
CA CYS A 51 -2.71 12.83 -1.30
C CYS A 51 -2.20 12.17 -0.01
N PHE A 52 -1.97 12.94 1.05
CA PHE A 52 -1.54 12.43 2.35
C PHE A 52 -2.58 11.50 2.98
N PHE A 53 -3.86 11.83 2.90
CA PHE A 53 -4.92 10.96 3.42
C PHE A 53 -5.10 9.68 2.59
N LEU A 54 -4.95 9.76 1.26
CA LEU A 54 -4.88 8.58 0.40
C LEU A 54 -3.69 7.69 0.78
N PHE A 55 -2.53 8.30 1.00
CA PHE A 55 -1.32 7.63 1.45
C PHE A 55 -1.51 6.91 2.79
N LEU A 56 -2.08 7.57 3.80
CA LEU A 56 -2.41 6.93 5.09
C LEU A 56 -3.35 5.72 4.92
N GLY A 57 -4.33 5.85 4.03
CA GLY A 57 -5.20 4.74 3.64
C GLY A 57 -4.43 3.58 3.02
N ALA A 58 -3.53 3.89 2.10
CA ALA A 58 -2.71 2.93 1.37
C ALA A 58 -1.73 2.19 2.30
N ILE A 59 -1.04 2.89 3.21
CA ILE A 59 -0.14 2.29 4.24
C ILE A 59 -0.88 1.23 5.03
N GLY A 60 -2.08 1.56 5.54
CA GLY A 60 -2.84 0.64 6.37
C GLY A 60 -3.25 -0.63 5.63
N LYS A 61 -3.75 -0.51 4.39
CA LYS A 61 -4.18 -1.68 3.60
C LYS A 61 -3.02 -2.53 3.09
N SER A 62 -1.85 -1.96 2.86
CA SER A 62 -0.69 -2.66 2.31
C SER A 62 0.38 -3.00 3.36
N ALA A 63 0.02 -2.95 4.64
CA ALA A 63 0.86 -3.36 5.76
C ALA A 63 2.25 -2.69 5.75
N GLN A 64 2.29 -1.38 5.49
CA GLN A 64 3.54 -0.63 5.48
C GLN A 64 4.01 -0.31 6.92
N LEU A 65 5.20 0.27 7.06
CA LEU A 65 5.90 0.42 8.34
C LEU A 65 5.06 1.29 9.28
N GLY A 66 5.02 0.91 10.56
CA GLY A 66 4.10 1.46 11.55
C GLY A 66 2.74 0.75 11.60
N LEU A 67 2.24 0.21 10.47
CA LEU A 67 0.98 -0.53 10.39
C LEU A 67 1.19 -1.93 9.75
N HIS A 68 2.37 -2.51 9.88
CA HIS A 68 2.71 -3.79 9.23
C HIS A 68 2.31 -5.01 10.05
N THR A 69 2.14 -4.86 11.37
CA THR A 69 1.95 -5.97 12.32
C THR A 69 0.71 -6.80 12.04
N TRP A 70 -0.37 -6.18 11.54
CA TRP A 70 -1.60 -6.91 11.26
C TRP A 70 -1.47 -7.97 10.16
N LEU A 71 -0.42 -7.91 9.32
CA LEU A 71 -0.26 -8.85 8.21
C LEU A 71 0.48 -10.14 8.59
N PRO A 72 1.58 -10.13 9.36
CA PRO A 72 2.24 -11.34 9.84
C PRO A 72 1.53 -12.08 10.99
N ASP A 73 0.68 -11.40 11.76
CA ASP A 73 0.05 -11.98 12.96
C ASP A 73 -1.05 -13.04 12.67
N PRO A 74 -1.95 -12.89 11.66
CA PRO A 74 -3.06 -13.83 11.45
C PRO A 74 -2.68 -15.09 10.62
N MET A 75 -1.59 -15.78 10.98
CA MET A 75 -1.14 -17.00 10.27
C MET A 75 -1.84 -18.29 10.71
N GLU A 76 -2.64 -18.22 11.77
CA GLU A 76 -3.49 -19.32 12.24
C GLU A 76 -4.59 -19.70 11.23
N GLY A 77 -4.90 -18.79 10.29
CA GLY A 77 -5.86 -19.04 9.23
C GLY A 77 -5.45 -20.18 8.28
N PRO A 78 -6.43 -20.77 7.56
CA PRO A 78 -6.14 -21.81 6.59
C PRO A 78 -5.29 -21.26 5.43
N THR A 79 -4.36 -22.07 4.93
CA THR A 79 -3.36 -21.68 3.92
C THR A 79 -3.94 -21.11 2.61
N PRO A 80 -5.13 -21.51 2.11
CA PRO A 80 -5.71 -20.86 0.94
C PRO A 80 -6.22 -19.44 1.23
N VAL A 81 -6.62 -19.15 2.47
CA VAL A 81 -7.08 -17.81 2.88
C VAL A 81 -5.89 -16.87 3.00
N SER A 82 -4.77 -17.32 3.57
CA SER A 82 -3.53 -16.53 3.57
C SER A 82 -3.03 -16.30 2.13
N ALA A 83 -3.10 -17.30 1.24
CA ALA A 83 -2.79 -17.11 -0.18
C ALA A 83 -3.62 -15.97 -0.79
N LEU A 84 -4.94 -15.93 -0.54
CA LEU A 84 -5.82 -14.91 -1.09
C LEU A 84 -5.53 -13.50 -0.53
N ILE A 85 -5.35 -13.38 0.79
CA ILE A 85 -5.12 -12.09 1.47
C ILE A 85 -3.79 -11.49 1.03
N HIS A 86 -2.74 -12.31 0.97
CA HIS A 86 -1.37 -11.85 0.72
C HIS A 86 -1.04 -11.72 -0.76
N ALA A 87 -1.70 -12.46 -1.64
CA ALA A 87 -1.37 -12.43 -3.06
C ALA A 87 -2.33 -11.53 -3.86
N ALA A 88 -3.64 -11.62 -3.61
CA ALA A 88 -4.63 -11.14 -4.57
C ALA A 88 -5.42 -9.91 -4.12
N THR A 89 -5.79 -9.79 -2.84
CA THR A 89 -6.87 -8.86 -2.44
C THR A 89 -6.41 -7.71 -1.55
N MET A 90 -6.19 -7.98 -0.26
CA MET A 90 -6.22 -6.94 0.78
C MET A 90 -5.02 -6.01 0.68
N VAL A 91 -3.85 -6.59 0.45
CA VAL A 91 -2.59 -5.84 0.41
C VAL A 91 -2.31 -5.16 -0.91
N THR A 92 -2.73 -5.77 -2.03
CA THR A 92 -2.59 -5.21 -3.37
C THR A 92 -3.48 -3.99 -3.56
N ALA A 93 -4.65 -3.95 -2.89
CA ALA A 93 -5.57 -2.81 -2.95
C ALA A 93 -4.91 -1.50 -2.48
N GLY A 94 -4.04 -1.52 -1.47
CA GLY A 94 -3.34 -0.32 -0.99
C GLY A 94 -2.43 0.28 -2.06
N VAL A 95 -1.61 -0.56 -2.71
CA VAL A 95 -0.73 -0.15 -3.83
C VAL A 95 -1.57 0.30 -5.04
N PHE A 96 -2.65 -0.43 -5.34
CA PHE A 96 -3.51 -0.13 -6.47
C PHE A 96 -4.21 1.23 -6.35
N VAL A 97 -4.60 1.65 -5.15
CA VAL A 97 -5.15 2.99 -4.92
C VAL A 97 -4.13 4.05 -5.34
N LEU A 98 -2.86 3.94 -4.93
CA LEU A 98 -1.82 4.89 -5.31
C LEU A 98 -1.60 4.94 -6.83
N ILE A 99 -1.59 3.77 -7.48
CA ILE A 99 -1.45 3.68 -8.95
C ILE A 99 -2.65 4.33 -9.65
N ARG A 100 -3.87 4.08 -9.18
CA ARG A 100 -5.08 4.65 -9.79
C ARG A 100 -5.21 6.14 -9.57
N THR A 101 -4.74 6.64 -8.43
CA THR A 101 -4.69 8.07 -8.13
C THR A 101 -3.36 8.70 -8.54
N SER A 102 -2.57 8.09 -9.43
CA SER A 102 -1.28 8.65 -9.84
C SER A 102 -1.37 10.09 -10.36
N PRO A 103 -2.40 10.52 -11.13
CA PRO A 103 -2.49 11.90 -11.57
C PRO A 103 -2.75 12.88 -10.42
N LEU A 104 -3.27 12.43 -9.27
CA LEU A 104 -3.34 13.24 -8.04
C LEU A 104 -1.99 13.34 -7.36
N MET A 105 -1.31 12.19 -7.22
CA MET A 105 -0.05 12.08 -6.47
C MET A 105 1.08 12.92 -7.10
N GLU A 106 1.10 13.07 -8.42
CA GLU A 106 2.10 13.89 -9.13
C GLU A 106 2.07 15.38 -8.78
N TYR A 107 0.95 15.89 -8.26
CA TYR A 107 0.87 17.28 -7.77
C TYR A 107 1.40 17.45 -6.34
N SER A 108 1.87 16.37 -5.69
CA SER A 108 2.37 16.41 -4.32
C SER A 108 3.74 15.73 -4.20
N SER A 109 4.81 16.51 -4.41
CA SER A 109 6.20 16.03 -4.27
C SER A 109 6.50 15.52 -2.85
N ASN A 110 5.90 16.15 -1.83
CA ASN A 110 6.09 15.77 -0.43
C ASN A 110 5.52 14.38 -0.14
N VAL A 111 4.31 14.08 -0.64
CA VAL A 111 3.69 12.78 -0.42
C VAL A 111 4.40 11.71 -1.25
N LEU A 112 4.84 12.01 -2.48
CA LEU A 112 5.68 11.10 -3.27
C LEU A 112 6.96 10.73 -2.52
N PHE A 113 7.67 11.72 -1.98
CA PHE A 113 8.85 11.47 -1.16
C PHE A 113 8.55 10.57 0.05
N LEU A 114 7.46 10.84 0.78
CA LEU A 114 7.04 10.00 1.91
C LEU A 114 6.69 8.57 1.49
N THR A 115 6.00 8.39 0.34
CA THR A 115 5.68 7.07 -0.19
C THR A 115 6.94 6.28 -0.55
N ALA A 116 7.93 6.93 -1.17
CA ALA A 116 9.22 6.32 -1.47
C ALA A 116 9.96 5.94 -0.18
N LEU A 117 10.06 6.87 0.77
CA LEU A 117 10.76 6.65 2.03
C LEU A 117 10.16 5.47 2.81
N ILE A 118 8.84 5.47 2.99
CA ILE A 118 8.15 4.41 3.74
C ILE A 118 8.18 3.08 2.98
N GLY A 119 8.08 3.08 1.65
CA GLY A 119 8.28 1.88 0.83
C GLY A 119 9.69 1.28 0.93
N GLY A 120 10.72 2.13 0.92
CA GLY A 120 12.10 1.68 1.09
C GLY A 120 12.36 1.11 2.49
N LEU A 121 11.89 1.79 3.54
CA LEU A 121 12.05 1.34 4.91
C LEU A 121 11.28 0.05 5.21
N THR A 122 10.08 -0.12 4.65
CA THR A 122 9.32 -1.38 4.76
C THR A 122 10.01 -2.54 4.09
N ALA A 123 10.48 -2.34 2.85
CA ALA A 123 11.20 -3.36 2.11
C ALA A 123 12.40 -3.88 2.91
N PHE A 124 13.20 -2.96 3.46
CA PHE A 124 14.36 -3.30 4.27
C PHE A 124 13.98 -3.98 5.59
N PHE A 125 13.11 -3.35 6.39
CA PHE A 125 12.72 -3.86 7.70
C PHE A 125 12.07 -5.23 7.60
N ALA A 126 11.05 -5.39 6.76
CA ALA A 126 10.32 -6.64 6.65
C ALA A 126 11.19 -7.76 6.06
N GLY A 127 12.10 -7.43 5.14
CA GLY A 127 13.09 -8.38 4.63
C GLY A 127 13.99 -8.93 5.73
N THR A 128 14.54 -8.05 6.58
CA THR A 128 15.38 -8.47 7.70
C THR A 128 14.61 -9.23 8.79
N ALA A 129 13.39 -8.81 9.11
CA ALA A 129 12.54 -9.46 10.11
C ALA A 129 12.10 -10.87 9.67
N GLY A 130 11.91 -11.07 8.36
CA GLY A 130 11.55 -12.36 7.78
C GLY A 130 12.64 -13.43 7.91
N LEU A 131 13.93 -13.05 7.96
CA LEU A 131 15.05 -13.98 8.09
C LEU A 131 15.13 -14.68 9.46
N VAL A 132 14.50 -14.08 10.47
CA VAL A 132 14.53 -14.56 11.86
C VAL A 132 13.19 -15.20 12.27
N GLN A 133 12.29 -15.42 11.31
CA GLN A 133 11.05 -16.15 11.57
C GLN A 133 11.28 -17.65 11.42
N TYR A 134 10.73 -18.43 12.36
CA TYR A 134 10.77 -19.89 12.34
C TYR A 134 9.57 -20.49 11.59
N ASP A 135 8.39 -19.88 11.73
CA ASP A 135 7.16 -20.30 11.05
C ASP A 135 7.18 -19.97 9.54
N ILE A 136 7.01 -20.98 8.69
CA ILE A 136 7.01 -20.88 7.23
C ILE A 136 6.01 -19.83 6.72
N LYS A 137 4.79 -19.79 7.28
CA LYS A 137 3.77 -18.82 6.86
C LYS A 137 4.19 -17.39 7.22
N LYS A 138 4.81 -17.20 8.39
CA LYS A 138 5.34 -15.88 8.80
C LYS A 138 6.50 -15.44 7.92
N VAL A 139 7.42 -16.34 7.55
CA VAL A 139 8.49 -16.03 6.57
C VAL A 139 7.89 -15.54 5.25
N ILE A 140 6.85 -16.24 4.75
CA ILE A 140 6.17 -15.85 3.51
C ILE A 140 5.42 -14.52 3.69
N ALA A 141 4.81 -14.26 4.86
CA ALA A 141 4.12 -13.02 5.18
C ALA A 141 5.07 -11.82 5.27
N TYR A 142 6.20 -11.92 5.97
CA TYR A 142 7.19 -10.84 6.01
C TYR A 142 7.79 -10.55 4.64
N SER A 143 7.99 -11.59 3.82
CA SER A 143 8.37 -11.39 2.42
C SER A 143 7.23 -10.86 1.54
N THR A 144 5.97 -10.82 1.99
CA THR A 144 4.90 -10.03 1.32
C THR A 144 5.00 -8.57 1.69
N CYS A 145 5.17 -8.24 2.98
CA CYS A 145 5.40 -6.87 3.45
C CYS A 145 6.58 -6.23 2.71
N SER A 146 7.68 -6.95 2.54
CA SER A 146 8.86 -6.40 1.86
C SER A 146 8.62 -6.13 0.37
N GLN A 147 7.91 -7.03 -0.32
CA GLN A 147 7.58 -6.88 -1.74
C GLN A 147 6.58 -5.75 -1.99
N LEU A 148 5.62 -5.56 -1.10
CA LEU A 148 4.72 -4.40 -1.14
C LEU A 148 5.49 -3.10 -0.88
N GLY A 149 6.49 -3.12 0.00
CA GLY A 149 7.42 -2.02 0.20
C GLY A 149 8.15 -1.61 -1.08
N TYR A 150 8.67 -2.58 -1.84
CA TYR A 150 9.26 -2.31 -3.16
C TYR A 150 8.27 -1.66 -4.13
N MET A 151 7.01 -2.10 -4.15
CA MET A 151 5.98 -1.47 -4.98
C MET A 151 5.69 -0.03 -4.55
N PHE A 152 5.62 0.23 -3.24
CA PHE A 152 5.46 1.59 -2.70
C PHE A 152 6.64 2.48 -3.07
N PHE A 153 7.86 1.96 -2.97
CA PHE A 153 9.07 2.66 -3.37
C PHE A 153 9.01 3.05 -4.86
N ALA A 154 8.64 2.12 -5.73
CA ALA A 154 8.48 2.40 -7.17
C ALA A 154 7.40 3.47 -7.44
N CYS A 155 6.23 3.38 -6.80
CA CYS A 155 5.18 4.39 -6.91
C CYS A 155 5.62 5.77 -6.40
N GLY A 156 6.40 5.84 -5.33
CA GLY A 156 6.94 7.10 -4.81
C GLY A 156 8.02 7.73 -5.67
N MET A 157 8.69 6.93 -6.52
CA MET A 157 9.57 7.40 -7.58
C MET A 157 8.82 7.74 -8.88
N SER A 158 7.50 7.94 -8.84
CA SER A 158 6.63 8.17 -10.03
C SER A 158 6.59 7.02 -11.06
N ASN A 159 7.13 5.84 -10.72
CA ASN A 159 7.19 4.67 -11.61
C ASN A 159 6.00 3.73 -11.41
N TYR A 160 4.77 4.23 -11.61
CA TYR A 160 3.54 3.46 -11.35
C TYR A 160 3.36 2.22 -12.24
N SER A 161 3.82 2.27 -13.50
CA SER A 161 3.78 1.13 -14.41
C SER A 161 4.63 -0.04 -13.90
N VAL A 162 5.81 0.27 -13.35
CA VAL A 162 6.70 -0.70 -12.71
C VAL A 162 6.05 -1.25 -11.45
N GLY A 163 5.44 -0.40 -10.62
CA GLY A 163 4.67 -0.81 -9.45
C GLY A 163 3.53 -1.77 -9.81
N LEU A 164 2.78 -1.50 -10.87
CA LEU A 164 1.69 -2.36 -11.36
C LEU A 164 2.21 -3.69 -11.92
N PHE A 165 3.29 -3.67 -12.69
CA PHE A 165 3.92 -4.88 -13.21
C PHE A 165 4.41 -5.79 -12.07
N HIS A 166 5.07 -5.20 -11.07
CA HIS A 166 5.50 -5.92 -9.87
C HIS A 166 4.32 -6.49 -9.10
N LEU A 167 3.26 -5.70 -8.91
CA LEU A 167 2.01 -6.15 -8.25
C LEU A 167 1.41 -7.37 -8.95
N PHE A 168 1.36 -7.38 -10.28
CA PHE A 168 0.86 -8.52 -11.05
C PHE A 168 1.71 -9.77 -10.80
N ASN A 169 3.03 -9.67 -10.95
CA ASN A 169 3.95 -10.79 -10.72
C ASN A 169 3.88 -11.32 -9.28
N HIS A 170 3.84 -10.41 -8.31
CA HIS A 170 3.68 -10.74 -6.90
C HIS A 170 2.42 -11.59 -6.65
N GLY A 171 1.31 -11.26 -7.29
CA GLY A 171 0.07 -12.05 -7.20
C GLY A 171 0.29 -13.52 -7.57
N PHE A 172 1.01 -13.81 -8.65
CA PHE A 172 1.32 -15.20 -9.03
C PHE A 172 2.31 -15.86 -8.06
N PHE A 173 3.43 -15.21 -7.79
CA PHE A 173 4.50 -15.82 -7.01
C PHE A 173 4.10 -16.03 -5.54
N LYS A 174 3.32 -15.13 -4.94
CA LYS A 174 2.83 -15.30 -3.56
C LYS A 174 1.72 -16.33 -3.47
N ALA A 175 0.81 -16.38 -4.42
CA ALA A 175 -0.18 -17.45 -4.47
C ALA A 175 0.52 -18.82 -4.56
N LEU A 176 1.54 -18.94 -5.41
CA LEU A 176 2.34 -20.16 -5.54
C LEU A 176 3.03 -20.54 -4.21
N LEU A 177 3.68 -19.59 -3.52
CA LEU A 177 4.36 -19.87 -2.26
C LEU A 177 3.40 -20.34 -1.15
N PHE A 178 2.27 -19.66 -0.95
CA PHE A 178 1.30 -20.06 0.07
C PHE A 178 0.60 -21.38 -0.27
N LEU A 179 0.20 -21.58 -1.53
CA LEU A 179 -0.42 -22.82 -1.98
C LEU A 179 0.59 -23.98 -2.05
N GLY A 180 1.88 -23.70 -2.20
CA GLY A 180 2.95 -24.70 -2.11
C GLY A 180 3.26 -25.08 -0.66
N ALA A 181 3.22 -24.12 0.27
CA ALA A 181 3.38 -24.38 1.69
C ALA A 181 2.21 -25.22 2.26
N GLY A 182 0.98 -25.02 1.75
CA GLY A 182 -0.20 -25.75 2.23
C GLY A 182 -0.07 -27.28 2.24
N PRO A 183 0.26 -27.94 1.12
CA PRO A 183 0.49 -29.38 1.07
C PRO A 183 1.65 -29.87 1.94
N VAL A 184 2.71 -29.07 2.09
CA VAL A 184 3.86 -29.42 2.97
C VAL A 184 3.40 -29.46 4.42
N LEU A 185 2.70 -28.42 4.87
CA LEU A 185 2.12 -28.37 6.23
C LEU A 185 1.12 -29.51 6.45
N HIS A 186 0.26 -29.78 5.46
CA HIS A 186 -0.70 -30.88 5.56
C HIS A 186 -0.03 -32.25 5.68
N ALA A 187 1.07 -32.48 4.96
CA ALA A 187 1.85 -33.72 5.04
C ALA A 187 2.59 -33.87 6.39
N LEU A 188 2.90 -32.75 7.05
CA LEU A 188 3.57 -32.68 8.35
C LEU A 188 2.59 -32.55 9.54
N LEU A 189 1.31 -32.89 9.35
CA LEU A 189 0.28 -32.83 10.40
C LEU A 189 0.09 -31.42 10.99
N ASP A 190 0.15 -30.40 10.13
CA ASP A 190 0.00 -28.98 10.46
C ASP A 190 1.14 -28.37 11.32
N GLU A 191 2.29 -29.04 11.41
CA GLU A 191 3.53 -28.46 11.95
C GLU A 191 4.03 -27.31 11.05
N GLN A 192 4.18 -26.11 11.63
CA GLN A 192 4.50 -24.86 10.91
C GLN A 192 5.96 -24.41 11.04
N ASP A 193 6.73 -25.05 11.93
CA ASP A 193 8.14 -24.78 12.22
C ASP A 193 9.11 -25.66 11.40
#